data_AF-A0A8T5IPG9-F1
#
_entry.id   AF-A0A8T5IPG9-F1
#
_cell.length_a   1.000
_cell.length_b   1.000
_cell.length_c   1.000
_cell.angle_alpha   90.00
_cell.angle_beta   90.00
_cell.angle_gamma   90.00
#
_symmetry.space_group_name_H-M   'P 1'
#
loop_
_entity.id
_entity.type
_entity.pdbx_description
1 polymer ?
#
loop_
_entity_poly.entity_id
_entity_poly.type
_entity_poly.pdbx_seq_one_letter_code
_entity_poly.pdbx_strand_id
1 'polypeptide(L)'
;MIFDNPFFTEMLLPFLLVFVVVFAILQKSKILGEGKAQIDAIVALVIGLLLIGLPQPRNIIVGIMPWMAVGVAVILVFLILYGFVAGDLSKAPDWMKITFGILAGIFTIVIVLYISGLGNIILDWFSGSGSSDIWVNAVMILLIIGAMAVAIMSGRKKKDD
;
A
#
# COMPACT_ATOMS: atom_id res chain seq x y z
N MET A 1 -23.60 15.58 7.96
CA MET A 1 -23.86 14.25 7.35
C MET A 1 -23.37 13.20 8.34
N ILE A 2 -24.04 12.05 8.49
CA ILE A 2 -23.72 11.06 9.56
C ILE A 2 -22.28 10.51 9.45
N PHE A 3 -21.74 10.48 8.23
CA PHE A 3 -20.39 9.97 7.94
C PHE A 3 -19.26 10.96 8.27
N ASP A 4 -19.57 12.24 8.48
CA ASP A 4 -18.58 13.26 8.88
C ASP A 4 -18.57 13.47 10.40
N ASN A 5 -19.36 12.71 11.14
CA ASN A 5 -19.40 12.83 12.60
C ASN A 5 -18.07 12.34 13.19
N PRO A 6 -17.41 13.11 14.09
CA PRO A 6 -16.16 12.70 14.74
C PRO A 6 -16.24 11.36 15.46
N PHE A 7 -17.39 11.01 16.03
CA PHE A 7 -17.61 9.68 16.61
C PHE A 7 -17.46 8.58 15.55
N PHE A 8 -17.97 8.81 14.35
CA PHE A 8 -17.90 7.85 13.26
C PHE A 8 -16.47 7.73 12.73
N THR A 9 -15.83 8.85 12.40
CA THR A 9 -14.51 8.88 11.74
C THR A 9 -13.35 8.57 12.67
N GLU A 10 -13.42 9.00 13.94
CA GLU A 10 -12.32 8.86 14.89
C GLU A 10 -12.48 7.69 15.85
N MET A 11 -13.70 7.15 16.03
CA MET A 11 -13.92 6.01 16.93
C MET A 11 -14.45 4.78 16.19
N LEU A 12 -15.59 4.90 15.52
CA LEU A 12 -16.26 3.71 14.97
C LEU A 12 -15.50 3.08 13.81
N LEU A 13 -15.04 3.87 12.84
CA LEU A 13 -14.27 3.38 11.69
C LEU A 13 -12.94 2.71 12.08
N PRO A 14 -12.05 3.33 12.89
CA PRO A 14 -10.81 2.67 13.28
C PRO A 14 -11.04 1.43 14.14
N PHE A 15 -12.09 1.43 14.99
CA PHE A 15 -12.52 0.25 15.73
C PHE A 15 -12.88 -0.90 14.78
N LEU A 16 -13.80 -0.65 13.85
CA LEU A 16 -14.26 -1.66 12.89
C LEU A 16 -13.13 -2.19 12.04
N LEU A 17 -12.24 -1.31 11.57
CA LEU A 17 -11.08 -1.70 10.79
C LEU A 17 -10.18 -2.66 11.56
N VAL A 18 -9.77 -2.29 12.78
CA VAL A 18 -8.90 -3.14 13.60
C VAL A 18 -9.60 -4.43 14.01
N PHE A 19 -10.87 -4.37 14.39
CA PHE A 19 -11.68 -5.55 14.69
C PHE A 19 -11.67 -6.53 13.51
N VAL A 20 -12.03 -6.09 12.30
CA VAL A 20 -12.11 -6.96 11.12
C VAL A 20 -10.74 -7.51 10.75
N VAL A 21 -9.70 -6.67 10.75
CA VAL A 21 -8.34 -7.09 10.37
C VAL A 21 -7.79 -8.11 11.36
N VAL A 22 -7.89 -7.86 12.66
CA VAL A 22 -7.43 -8.78 13.70
C VAL A 22 -8.23 -10.09 13.65
N PHE A 23 -9.55 -10.01 13.52
CA PHE A 23 -10.40 -11.19 13.38
C PHE A 23 -10.00 -12.04 12.17
N ALA A 24 -9.81 -11.41 11.01
CA ALA A 24 -9.38 -12.08 9.79
C ALA A 24 -8.00 -12.74 9.95
N ILE A 25 -7.04 -12.06 10.59
CA ILE A 25 -5.71 -12.60 10.86
C ILE A 25 -5.79 -13.82 11.79
N LEU A 26 -6.58 -13.76 12.86
CA LEU A 26 -6.75 -14.88 13.79
C LEU A 26 -7.38 -16.08 13.10
N GLN A 27 -8.44 -15.85 12.32
CA GLN A 27 -9.13 -16.90 11.54
C GLN A 27 -8.22 -17.55 10.49
N LYS A 28 -7.44 -16.77 9.76
CA LYS A 28 -6.54 -17.29 8.72
C LYS A 28 -5.31 -17.99 9.33
N SER A 29 -4.79 -17.47 10.44
CA SER A 29 -3.61 -18.03 11.11
C SER A 29 -3.93 -19.26 11.97
N LYS A 30 -5.19 -19.44 12.40
CA LYS A 30 -5.63 -20.53 13.28
C LYS A 30 -4.85 -20.59 14.60
N ILE A 31 -4.33 -19.45 15.07
CA ILE A 31 -3.44 -19.39 16.25
C ILE A 31 -4.11 -19.82 17.56
N LEU A 32 -5.43 -19.62 17.69
CA LEU A 32 -6.23 -20.05 18.85
C LEU A 32 -6.89 -21.43 18.65
N GLY A 33 -6.59 -22.10 17.55
CA GLY A 33 -7.14 -23.41 17.18
C GLY A 33 -8.19 -23.35 16.06
N GLU A 34 -8.43 -24.48 15.41
CA GLU A 34 -9.40 -24.59 14.33
C GLU A 34 -10.85 -24.51 14.84
N GLY A 35 -11.72 -23.84 14.08
CA GLY A 35 -13.13 -23.69 14.42
C GLY A 35 -13.42 -22.76 15.61
N LYS A 36 -12.44 -21.98 16.09
CA LYS A 36 -12.58 -21.08 17.25
C LYS A 36 -13.02 -19.66 16.90
N ALA A 37 -13.89 -19.50 15.91
CA ALA A 37 -14.35 -18.18 15.43
C ALA A 37 -14.96 -17.29 16.51
N GLN A 38 -15.69 -17.86 17.47
CA GLN A 38 -16.23 -17.08 18.59
C GLN A 38 -15.13 -16.49 19.47
N ILE A 39 -14.07 -17.26 19.75
CA ILE A 39 -12.95 -16.79 20.56
C ILE A 39 -12.17 -15.72 19.80
N ASP A 40 -11.90 -15.95 18.51
CA ASP A 40 -11.21 -14.98 17.66
C ASP A 40 -11.98 -13.65 17.57
N ALA A 41 -13.31 -13.70 17.47
CA ALA A 41 -14.16 -12.51 17.46
C ALA A 41 -14.10 -11.74 18.79
N ILE A 42 -14.14 -12.44 19.93
CA ILE A 42 -14.01 -11.81 21.25
C ILE A 42 -12.63 -11.17 21.41
N VAL A 43 -11.56 -11.84 21.01
CA VAL A 43 -10.19 -11.31 21.09
C VAL A 43 -10.04 -10.08 20.18
N ALA A 44 -10.52 -10.15 18.94
CA ALA A 44 -10.51 -9.01 18.03
C ALA A 44 -11.34 -7.83 18.54
N LEU A 45 -12.48 -8.09 19.19
CA LEU A 45 -13.33 -7.08 19.82
C LEU A 45 -12.59 -6.37 20.95
N VAL A 46 -11.95 -7.12 21.85
CA VAL A 46 -11.15 -6.55 22.94
C VAL A 46 -10.01 -5.71 22.40
N ILE A 47 -9.28 -6.18 21.39
CA ILE A 47 -8.18 -5.42 20.77
C ILE A 47 -8.70 -4.14 20.10
N GLY A 48 -9.81 -4.22 19.37
CA GLY A 48 -10.46 -3.06 18.77
C GLY A 48 -10.89 -2.02 19.81
N LEU A 49 -11.48 -2.46 20.93
CA LEU A 49 -11.89 -1.55 22.01
C LEU A 49 -10.67 -0.91 22.71
N LEU A 50 -9.60 -1.67 22.93
CA LEU A 50 -8.34 -1.16 23.49
C LEU A 50 -7.74 -0.06 22.61
N LEU A 51 -7.80 -0.20 21.29
CA LEU A 51 -7.37 0.85 20.36
C LEU A 51 -8.10 2.17 20.62
N ILE A 52 -9.42 2.14 20.79
CA ILE A 52 -10.22 3.36 21.00
C ILE A 52 -9.88 4.02 22.34
N GLY A 53 -9.57 3.22 23.37
CA GLY A 53 -9.12 3.72 24.66
C GLY A 53 -7.73 4.38 24.64
N LEU A 54 -6.95 4.21 23.58
CA LEU A 54 -5.59 4.72 23.46
C LEU A 54 -5.48 5.74 22.30
N PRO A 55 -5.50 7.06 22.60
CA PRO A 55 -5.53 8.10 21.57
C PRO A 55 -4.37 8.03 20.57
N GLN A 56 -3.17 7.71 21.05
CA GLN A 56 -1.97 7.72 20.21
C GLN A 56 -1.99 6.59 19.15
N PRO A 57 -2.17 5.30 19.49
CA PRO A 57 -2.41 4.24 18.50
C PRO A 57 -3.59 4.52 17.57
N ARG A 58 -4.71 5.01 18.11
CA ARG A 58 -5.90 5.35 17.32
C ARG A 58 -5.59 6.38 16.24
N ASN A 59 -4.89 7.45 16.57
CA ASN A 59 -4.57 8.51 15.63
C ASN A 59 -3.66 8.03 14.49
N ILE A 60 -2.77 7.08 14.76
CA ILE A 60 -1.97 6.43 13.71
C ILE A 60 -2.87 5.67 12.74
N ILE A 61 -3.81 4.86 13.26
CA ILE A 61 -4.79 4.13 12.43
C ILE A 61 -5.63 5.10 11.60
N VAL A 62 -6.14 6.17 12.22
CA VAL A 62 -6.90 7.22 11.52
C VAL A 62 -6.08 7.87 10.42
N GLY A 63 -4.80 8.15 10.67
CA GLY A 63 -3.90 8.73 9.67
C GLY A 63 -3.63 7.82 8.47
N ILE A 64 -3.59 6.50 8.65
CA ILE A 64 -3.35 5.54 7.56
C ILE A 64 -4.63 5.07 6.85
N MET A 65 -5.81 5.25 7.46
CA MET A 65 -7.09 4.79 6.90
C MET A 65 -7.34 5.26 5.46
N PRO A 66 -7.16 6.55 5.12
CA PRO A 66 -7.34 7.02 3.73
C PRO A 66 -6.41 6.28 2.76
N TRP A 67 -5.15 6.09 3.14
CA TRP A 67 -4.13 5.42 2.34
C TRP A 67 -4.41 3.93 2.17
N MET A 68 -4.93 3.27 3.20
CA MET A 68 -5.38 1.89 3.12
C MET A 68 -6.56 1.74 2.16
N ALA A 69 -7.55 2.63 2.25
CA ALA A 69 -8.71 2.62 1.35
C ALA A 69 -8.27 2.81 -0.11
N VAL A 70 -7.38 3.78 -0.37
CA VAL A 70 -6.79 3.99 -1.70
C VAL A 70 -6.02 2.76 -2.15
N GLY A 71 -5.16 2.19 -1.30
CA GLY A 71 -4.35 1.01 -1.63
C GLY A 71 -5.20 -0.22 -1.97
N VAL A 72 -6.27 -0.48 -1.22
CA VAL A 72 -7.21 -1.59 -1.51
C VAL A 72 -7.97 -1.34 -2.81
N ALA A 73 -8.47 -0.12 -3.04
CA ALA A 73 -9.16 0.24 -4.28
C ALA A 73 -8.24 0.07 -5.50
N VAL A 74 -6.97 0.44 -5.35
CA VAL A 74 -5.91 0.32 -6.35
C VAL A 74 -5.60 -1.14 -6.67
N ILE A 75 -5.41 -1.99 -5.67
CA ILE A 75 -5.23 -3.43 -5.86
C ILE A 75 -6.46 -4.02 -6.54
N LEU A 76 -7.66 -3.63 -6.14
CA LEU A 76 -8.90 -4.11 -6.74
C LEU A 76 -9.01 -3.72 -8.22
N VAL A 77 -8.78 -2.45 -8.56
CA VAL A 77 -8.78 -1.96 -9.94
C VAL A 77 -7.70 -2.69 -10.75
N PHE A 78 -6.49 -2.83 -10.21
CA PHE A 78 -5.43 -3.59 -10.86
C PHE A 78 -5.84 -5.04 -11.12
N LEU A 79 -6.41 -5.74 -10.14
CA LEU A 79 -6.87 -7.13 -10.30
C LEU A 79 -8.02 -7.26 -11.30
N ILE A 80 -8.92 -6.27 -11.38
CA ILE A 80 -9.99 -6.25 -12.39
C ILE A 80 -9.39 -6.05 -13.78
N LEU A 81 -8.51 -5.07 -13.96
CA LEU A 81 -7.86 -4.81 -15.24
C LEU A 81 -6.97 -5.99 -15.66
N TYR A 82 -6.18 -6.50 -14.73
CA TYR A 82 -5.35 -7.68 -14.94
C TYR A 82 -6.20 -8.91 -15.21
N GLY A 83 -7.30 -9.12 -14.50
CA GLY A 83 -8.22 -10.24 -14.74
C GLY A 83 -8.95 -10.13 -16.07
N PHE A 84 -9.33 -8.92 -16.50
CA PHE A 84 -9.93 -8.67 -17.80
C PHE A 84 -8.95 -8.93 -18.94
N VAL A 85 -7.70 -8.51 -18.77
CA VAL A 85 -6.61 -8.79 -19.71
C VAL A 85 -6.27 -10.28 -19.66
N ALA A 86 -5.95 -10.85 -18.51
CA ALA A 86 -5.44 -12.21 -18.39
C ALA A 86 -6.51 -13.31 -18.54
N GLY A 87 -7.79 -12.98 -18.42
CA GLY A 87 -8.89 -13.94 -18.32
C GLY A 87 -9.08 -14.84 -19.55
N ASP A 88 -9.17 -14.25 -20.75
CA ASP A 88 -9.46 -15.01 -21.99
C ASP A 88 -8.38 -14.82 -23.07
N LEU A 89 -7.12 -14.63 -22.64
CA LEU A 89 -5.97 -14.49 -23.53
C LEU A 89 -5.16 -15.79 -23.69
N SER A 90 -5.78 -16.96 -23.50
CA SER A 90 -5.15 -18.26 -23.83
C SER A 90 -4.70 -18.34 -25.29
N LYS A 91 -5.26 -17.48 -26.17
CA LYS A 91 -4.85 -17.31 -27.58
C LYS A 91 -4.05 -16.04 -27.88
N ALA A 92 -3.80 -15.18 -26.90
CA ALA A 92 -3.07 -13.94 -27.15
C ALA A 92 -1.56 -14.13 -26.98
N PRO A 93 -0.76 -13.52 -27.84
CA PRO A 93 0.69 -13.64 -27.79
C PRO A 93 1.25 -12.99 -26.50
N ASP A 94 2.30 -13.57 -25.94
CA ASP A 94 2.79 -13.23 -24.60
C ASP A 94 3.23 -11.77 -24.45
N TRP A 95 3.69 -11.14 -25.54
CA TRP A 95 4.04 -9.71 -25.56
C TRP A 95 2.83 -8.82 -25.26
N MET A 96 1.62 -9.22 -25.66
CA MET A 96 0.40 -8.47 -25.43
C MET A 96 -0.01 -8.54 -23.94
N LYS A 97 0.08 -9.71 -23.32
CA LYS A 97 -0.20 -9.89 -21.88
C LYS A 97 0.74 -9.06 -21.00
N ILE A 98 2.05 -9.07 -21.33
CA ILE A 98 3.06 -8.29 -20.60
C ILE A 98 2.81 -6.79 -20.79
N THR A 99 2.53 -6.35 -22.02
CA THR A 99 2.28 -4.93 -22.33
C THR A 99 1.05 -4.40 -21.58
N PHE A 100 -0.05 -5.16 -21.59
CA PHE A 100 -1.26 -4.78 -20.86
C PHE A 100 -1.07 -4.84 -19.33
N GLY A 101 -0.30 -5.80 -18.80
CA GLY A 101 0.03 -5.85 -17.38
C GLY A 101 0.85 -4.64 -16.92
N ILE A 102 1.86 -4.23 -17.72
CA ILE A 102 2.66 -3.04 -17.47
C ILE A 102 1.79 -1.78 -17.55
N LEU A 103 0.94 -1.65 -18.59
CA LEU A 103 0.01 -0.53 -18.73
C LEU A 103 -0.96 -0.42 -17.56
N ALA A 104 -1.57 -1.53 -17.13
CA ALA A 104 -2.46 -1.55 -15.97
C ALA A 104 -1.73 -1.17 -14.68
N GLY A 105 -0.49 -1.64 -14.50
CA GLY A 105 0.37 -1.26 -13.37
C GLY A 105 0.68 0.24 -13.37
N ILE A 106 1.13 0.79 -14.49
CA ILE A 106 1.43 2.22 -14.64
C ILE A 106 0.16 3.06 -14.41
N PHE A 107 -0.96 2.70 -15.04
CA PHE A 107 -2.23 3.40 -14.87
C PHE A 107 -2.67 3.46 -13.41
N THR A 108 -2.54 2.33 -12.71
CA THR A 108 -2.86 2.22 -11.28
C THR A 108 -1.97 3.13 -10.44
N ILE A 109 -0.65 3.14 -10.68
CA ILE A 109 0.30 4.02 -10.01
C ILE A 109 -0.02 5.50 -10.25
N VAL A 110 -0.30 5.88 -11.50
CA VAL A 110 -0.64 7.26 -11.87
C VAL A 110 -1.91 7.73 -11.15
N ILE A 111 -2.95 6.89 -11.09
CA ILE A 111 -4.18 7.20 -10.35
C ILE A 111 -3.90 7.38 -8.85
N VAL A 112 -3.09 6.50 -8.25
CA VAL A 112 -2.71 6.62 -6.83
C VAL A 112 -2.04 7.96 -6.60
N LEU A 113 -1.02 8.29 -7.40
CA LEU A 113 -0.23 9.51 -7.25
C LEU A 113 -1.09 10.76 -7.44
N TYR A 114 -2.04 10.72 -8.37
CA TYR A 114 -2.97 11.82 -8.61
C TYR A 114 -3.96 12.00 -7.44
N ILE A 115 -4.64 10.93 -7.01
CA ILE A 115 -5.67 11.02 -5.96
C ILE A 115 -5.07 11.34 -4.59
N SER A 116 -3.92 10.75 -4.29
CA SER A 116 -3.25 10.95 -3.00
C SER A 116 -2.60 12.32 -2.84
N GLY A 117 -2.43 13.08 -3.93
CA GLY A 117 -1.61 14.29 -3.94
C GLY A 117 -0.10 14.01 -3.77
N LEU A 118 0.33 12.75 -3.64
CA LEU A 118 1.75 12.38 -3.66
C LEU A 118 2.42 12.78 -4.97
N GLY A 119 1.67 12.81 -6.07
CA GLY A 119 2.14 13.30 -7.36
C GLY A 119 2.68 14.72 -7.27
N ASN A 120 2.01 15.60 -6.52
CA ASN A 120 2.46 16.99 -6.34
C ASN A 120 3.71 17.05 -5.46
N ILE A 121 3.79 16.24 -4.40
CA ILE A 121 4.98 16.18 -3.54
C ILE A 121 6.20 15.68 -4.34
N ILE A 122 6.02 14.63 -5.13
CA ILE A 122 7.10 14.08 -5.98
C ILE A 122 7.45 15.05 -7.11
N LEU A 123 6.46 15.69 -7.72
CA LEU A 123 6.69 16.73 -8.75
C LEU A 123 7.36 17.97 -8.16
N ASP A 124 7.06 18.38 -6.94
CA ASP A 124 7.73 19.50 -6.27
C ASP A 124 9.17 19.14 -5.89
N TRP A 125 9.40 17.90 -5.45
CA TRP A 125 10.76 17.37 -5.25
C TRP A 125 11.53 17.27 -6.58
N PHE A 126 10.87 16.91 -7.67
CA PHE A 126 11.51 16.73 -8.98
C PHE A 126 11.68 18.06 -9.75
N SER A 127 10.74 19.00 -9.60
CA SER A 127 10.74 20.31 -10.27
C SER A 127 11.57 21.36 -9.52
N GLY A 128 12.04 21.07 -8.30
CA GLY A 128 12.88 21.97 -7.51
C GLY A 128 12.16 23.24 -7.07
N SER A 129 10.82 23.21 -6.98
CA SER A 129 9.98 24.36 -6.61
C SER A 129 10.13 24.75 -5.12
N GLY A 130 10.63 23.84 -4.28
CA GLY A 130 11.07 24.12 -2.91
C GLY A 130 12.53 24.58 -2.87
N SER A 131 12.73 25.91 -2.92
CA SER A 131 13.97 26.63 -2.59
C SER A 131 15.31 25.91 -2.88
N SER A 132 15.83 26.14 -4.09
CA SER A 132 17.26 26.29 -4.41
C SER A 132 18.22 25.13 -4.18
N ASP A 133 17.84 23.88 -4.44
CA ASP A 133 18.84 22.79 -4.43
C ASP A 133 18.59 21.70 -5.49
N ILE A 134 18.41 22.13 -6.74
CA ILE A 134 18.58 21.28 -7.94
C ILE A 134 19.90 20.48 -7.86
N TRP A 135 20.92 21.05 -7.22
CA TRP A 135 22.20 20.42 -6.95
C TRP A 135 22.11 19.24 -5.98
N VAL A 136 21.31 19.32 -4.91
CA VAL A 136 21.16 18.21 -3.94
C VAL A 136 20.44 17.03 -4.59
N ASN A 137 19.42 17.29 -5.41
CA ASN A 137 18.72 16.24 -6.15
C ASN A 137 19.61 15.59 -7.21
N ALA A 138 20.39 16.38 -7.96
CA ALA A 138 21.38 15.84 -8.91
C ALA A 138 22.44 14.98 -8.21
N VAL A 139 22.95 15.42 -7.05
CA VAL A 139 23.92 14.67 -6.24
C VAL A 139 23.29 13.38 -5.70
N MET A 140 22.04 13.40 -5.26
CA MET A 140 21.33 12.23 -4.74
C MET A 140 21.06 11.20 -5.83
N ILE A 141 20.63 11.62 -7.02
CA ILE A 141 20.46 10.74 -8.19
C ILE A 141 21.81 10.11 -8.59
N LEU A 142 22.88 10.91 -8.61
CA LEU A 142 24.22 10.42 -8.94
C LEU A 142 24.75 9.43 -7.89
N LEU A 143 24.46 9.66 -6.61
CA LEU A 143 24.76 8.73 -5.52
C LEU A 143 23.98 7.42 -5.64
N ILE A 144 22.68 7.47 -5.98
CA ILE A 144 21.86 6.27 -6.16
C ILE A 144 22.37 5.45 -7.35
N ILE A 145 22.66 6.10 -8.49
CA ILE A 145 23.23 5.44 -9.67
C ILE A 145 24.60 4.84 -9.34
N GLY A 146 25.45 5.57 -8.61
CA GLY A 146 26.76 5.11 -8.17
C GLY A 146 26.68 3.90 -7.23
N ALA A 147 25.80 3.95 -6.23
CA ALA A 147 25.57 2.86 -5.29
C ALA A 147 25.01 1.61 -6.00
N MET A 148 24.08 1.78 -6.93
CA MET A 148 23.55 0.68 -7.76
C MET A 148 24.64 0.07 -8.64
N ALA A 149 25.47 0.90 -9.29
CA ALA A 149 26.58 0.42 -10.11
C ALA A 149 27.59 -0.40 -9.29
N VAL A 150 27.95 0.08 -8.09
CA VAL A 150 28.83 -0.63 -7.15
C VAL A 150 28.20 -1.92 -6.66
N ALA A 151 26.91 -1.93 -6.30
CA ALA A 151 26.21 -3.13 -5.85
C ALA A 151 26.15 -4.20 -6.96
N ILE A 152 25.89 -3.80 -8.20
CA ILE A 152 25.85 -4.70 -9.37
C ILE A 152 27.25 -5.24 -9.70
N MET A 153 28.28 -4.40 -9.62
CA MET A 153 29.67 -4.82 -9.89
C MET A 153 30.24 -5.70 -8.76
N SER A 154 29.89 -5.42 -7.50
CA SER A 154 30.26 -6.23 -6.34
C SER A 154 29.61 -7.61 -6.38
N GLY A 155 28.38 -7.71 -6.91
CA GLY A 155 27.69 -8.99 -7.12
C GLY A 155 28.30 -9.90 -8.20
N ARG A 156 29.11 -9.37 -9.13
CA ARG A 156 29.79 -10.17 -10.17
C ARG A 156 31.12 -10.76 -9.73
N LYS A 157 31.76 -10.23 -8.68
CA LYS A 157 33.13 -10.62 -8.29
C LYS A 157 33.20 -11.85 -7.37
N LYS A 158 32.07 -12.51 -7.08
CA LYS A 158 31.99 -13.61 -6.09
C LYS A 158 31.50 -14.94 -6.67
N LYS A 159 31.59 -15.12 -8.00
CA LYS A 159 31.12 -16.34 -8.67
C LYS A 159 32.19 -17.09 -9.47
N ASP A 160 33.43 -16.62 -9.46
CA ASP A 160 34.59 -17.30 -10.02
C ASP A 160 35.69 -17.32 -8.95
N ASP A 161 35.57 -18.24 -7.99
CA ASP A 161 36.65 -18.88 -7.22
C ASP A 161 36.08 -20.15 -6.56
#